data_AF-A0A1G1HV90-F1
#
_entry.id   AF-A0A1G1HV90-F1
#
_cell.length_a   1.000
_cell.length_b   1.000
_cell.length_c   1.000
_cell.angle_alpha   90.00
_cell.angle_beta   90.00
_cell.angle_gamma   90.00
#
_symmetry.space_group_name_H-M   'P 1'
#
loop_
_entity.id
_entity.type
_entity.pdbx_description
1 polymer ?
#
loop_
_entity_poly.entity_id
_entity_poly.type
_entity_poly.pdbx_seq_one_letter_code
_entity_poly.pdbx_strand_id
1 'polypeptide(L)'
;MLNNRTLIIYPSVLVIFFIVAFILIPALAQQKQDNINGVMIDSEGEEIKVIMKALEEREKELVKREDALSKEEERLNMLRNSIEQSLKQYSTMRSRLQKDLEAGSEKDDKSAQGVTRIAKIYESMSPGEAAQRIEKMEDDMAVELLAKIKNKQAGKIMEAISPEKAAFLTMKLAERKGGK
;
A
#
# COMPACT_ATOMS: atom_id res chain seq x y z
N MET A 1 -61.43 20.86 -117.36
CA MET A 1 -60.17 21.52 -116.93
C MET A 1 -60.02 21.31 -115.43
N LEU A 2 -58.96 20.58 -115.06
CA LEU A 2 -58.25 20.45 -113.77
C LEU A 2 -59.01 20.10 -112.47
N ASN A 3 -58.80 18.84 -112.05
CA ASN A 3 -58.43 18.37 -110.71
C ASN A 3 -59.05 19.03 -109.46
N ASN A 4 -60.22 18.53 -109.05
CA ASN A 4 -60.70 18.59 -107.65
C ASN A 4 -60.75 17.21 -106.96
N ARG A 5 -60.22 16.13 -107.57
CA ARG A 5 -60.16 14.79 -106.95
C ARG A 5 -58.86 14.52 -106.17
N THR A 6 -57.79 15.29 -106.37
CA THR A 6 -56.51 15.13 -105.66
C THR A 6 -56.46 15.83 -104.30
N LEU A 7 -57.39 16.75 -104.01
CA LEU A 7 -57.41 17.54 -102.77
C LEU A 7 -57.99 16.76 -101.55
N ILE A 8 -58.78 15.71 -101.79
CA ILE A 8 -59.43 14.90 -100.74
C ILE A 8 -58.61 13.63 -100.40
N ILE A 9 -57.73 13.20 -101.31
CA ILE A 9 -56.90 11.99 -101.12
C ILE A 9 -55.70 12.27 -100.19
N TYR A 10 -55.11 13.48 -100.26
CA TYR A 10 -53.99 13.88 -99.39
C TYR A 10 -54.28 13.84 -97.88
N PRO A 11 -55.40 14.39 -97.36
CA PRO A 11 -55.67 14.33 -95.93
C PRO A 11 -55.88 12.89 -95.43
N SER A 12 -56.44 12.00 -96.26
CA SER A 12 -56.68 10.60 -95.90
C SER A 12 -55.38 9.78 -95.82
N VAL A 13 -54.43 10.01 -96.73
CA VAL A 13 -53.12 9.33 -96.73
C VAL A 13 -52.20 9.87 -95.63
N LEU A 14 -52.28 11.17 -95.32
CA LEU A 14 -51.50 11.80 -94.25
C LEU A 14 -51.92 11.31 -92.86
N VAL A 15 -53.23 11.11 -92.62
CA VAL A 15 -53.73 10.54 -91.35
C VAL A 15 -53.25 9.10 -91.16
N ILE A 16 -53.22 8.28 -92.21
CA ILE A 16 -52.69 6.91 -92.14
C ILE A 16 -51.18 6.92 -91.84
N PHE A 17 -50.42 7.83 -92.46
CA PHE A 17 -48.99 7.98 -92.18
C PHE A 17 -48.70 8.37 -90.72
N PHE A 18 -49.51 9.26 -90.13
CA PHE A 18 -49.41 9.63 -88.71
C PHE A 18 -49.79 8.47 -87.77
N ILE A 19 -50.83 7.69 -88.10
CA ILE A 19 -51.22 6.52 -87.30
C ILE A 19 -50.13 5.45 -87.33
N VAL A 20 -49.55 5.16 -88.50
CA VAL A 20 -48.45 4.19 -88.64
C VAL A 20 -47.19 4.67 -87.93
N ALA A 21 -46.85 5.97 -88.03
CA ALA A 21 -45.73 6.55 -87.31
C ALA A 21 -45.94 6.50 -85.78
N PHE A 22 -47.14 6.80 -85.29
CA PHE A 22 -47.46 6.78 -83.86
C PHE A 22 -47.45 5.37 -83.25
N ILE A 23 -47.75 4.33 -84.05
CA ILE A 23 -47.68 2.92 -83.62
C ILE A 23 -46.24 2.38 -83.65
N LEU A 24 -45.37 2.85 -84.55
CA LEU A 24 -43.99 2.33 -84.69
C LEU A 24 -42.96 3.02 -83.77
N ILE A 25 -43.19 4.27 -83.35
CA ILE A 25 -42.25 5.05 -82.54
C ILE A 25 -42.13 4.60 -81.06
N PRO A 26 -43.15 4.09 -80.35
CA PRO A 26 -42.97 3.70 -78.95
C PRO A 26 -42.19 2.38 -78.75
N ALA A 27 -41.94 1.60 -79.81
CA ALA A 27 -41.26 0.31 -79.72
C ALA A 27 -39.72 0.37 -79.60
N LEU A 28 -39.11 1.56 -79.67
CA LEU A 28 -37.67 1.77 -79.41
C LEU A 28 -37.38 2.61 -78.16
N ALA A 29 -38.40 3.00 -77.38
CA ALA A 29 -38.25 3.87 -76.22
C ALA A 29 -38.50 3.19 -74.85
N GLN A 30 -38.65 1.86 -74.81
CA GLN A 30 -38.95 1.10 -73.57
C GLN A 30 -37.90 0.03 -73.21
N GLN A 31 -36.60 0.30 -73.41
CA GLN A 31 -35.52 -0.60 -72.95
C GLN A 31 -34.49 0.09 -72.04
N LYS A 32 -34.94 1.03 -71.19
CA LYS A 32 -34.09 1.58 -70.13
C LYS A 32 -34.88 2.18 -68.97
N GLN A 33 -35.88 1.48 -68.45
CA GLN A 33 -36.47 1.82 -67.14
C GLN A 33 -37.20 0.63 -66.51
N ASP A 34 -36.64 -0.57 -66.58
CA ASP A 34 -37.01 -1.69 -65.70
C ASP A 34 -35.70 -2.30 -65.20
N ASN A 35 -35.55 -2.45 -63.88
CA ASN A 35 -34.38 -2.96 -63.12
C ASN A 35 -33.56 -1.92 -62.35
N ILE A 36 -34.22 -1.19 -61.45
CA ILE A 36 -33.65 -0.74 -60.18
C ILE A 36 -34.86 -0.48 -59.30
N ASN A 37 -35.15 -1.39 -58.36
CA ASN A 37 -36.00 -1.24 -57.16
C ASN A 37 -36.60 -2.61 -56.75
N GLY A 38 -35.76 -3.62 -56.48
CA GLY A 38 -36.28 -4.92 -56.04
C GLY A 38 -35.34 -5.78 -55.17
N VAL A 39 -34.08 -5.40 -55.01
CA VAL A 39 -33.14 -6.09 -54.12
C VAL A 39 -32.22 -4.99 -53.57
N MET A 40 -31.92 -5.00 -52.26
CA MET A 40 -30.96 -4.14 -51.50
C MET A 40 -31.58 -3.35 -50.31
N ILE A 41 -32.59 -3.84 -49.59
CA ILE A 41 -33.02 -3.22 -48.31
C ILE A 41 -33.04 -4.22 -47.12
N ASP A 42 -32.51 -5.44 -47.26
CA ASP A 42 -32.59 -6.42 -46.14
C ASP A 42 -31.22 -6.81 -45.54
N SER A 43 -30.10 -6.48 -46.20
CA SER A 43 -28.74 -6.87 -45.76
C SER A 43 -28.09 -5.87 -44.79
N GLU A 44 -28.23 -4.56 -45.02
CA GLU A 44 -27.61 -3.53 -44.15
C GLU A 44 -28.24 -3.46 -42.76
N GLY A 45 -29.55 -3.70 -42.64
CA GLY A 45 -30.25 -3.67 -41.36
C GLY A 45 -29.86 -4.81 -40.41
N GLU A 46 -29.62 -6.01 -40.95
CA GLU A 46 -29.14 -7.16 -40.17
C GLU A 46 -27.67 -6.99 -39.77
N GLU A 47 -26.80 -6.45 -40.63
CA GLU A 47 -25.40 -6.15 -40.29
C GLU A 47 -25.29 -5.10 -39.16
N ILE A 48 -26.08 -4.02 -39.23
CA ILE A 48 -26.13 -3.00 -38.16
C ILE A 48 -26.58 -3.62 -36.84
N LYS A 49 -27.59 -4.50 -36.86
CA LYS A 49 -28.11 -5.16 -35.67
C LYS A 49 -27.10 -6.11 -35.02
N VAL A 50 -26.31 -6.82 -35.84
CA VAL A 50 -25.20 -7.66 -35.35
C VAL A 50 -24.11 -6.81 -34.70
N ILE A 51 -23.74 -5.68 -35.31
CA ILE A 51 -22.74 -4.76 -34.75
C ILE A 51 -23.24 -4.14 -33.44
N MET A 52 -24.49 -3.69 -33.37
CA MET A 52 -25.07 -3.14 -32.14
C MET A 52 -25.07 -4.16 -31.00
N LYS A 53 -25.44 -5.41 -31.29
CA LYS A 53 -25.39 -6.48 -30.29
C LYS A 53 -23.96 -6.76 -29.81
N ALA A 54 -22.99 -6.79 -30.71
CA ALA A 54 -21.57 -6.96 -30.35
C ALA A 54 -21.04 -5.78 -29.50
N LEU A 55 -21.49 -4.55 -29.79
CA LEU A 55 -21.17 -3.38 -28.98
C LEU A 55 -21.78 -3.45 -27.58
N GLU A 56 -23.06 -3.85 -27.45
CA GLU A 56 -23.71 -4.04 -26.15
C GLU A 56 -23.03 -5.13 -25.32
N GLU A 57 -22.63 -6.24 -25.93
CA GLU A 57 -21.89 -7.32 -25.26
C GLU A 57 -20.51 -6.82 -24.77
N ARG A 58 -19.81 -6.05 -25.60
CA ARG A 58 -18.53 -5.45 -25.23
C ARG A 58 -18.67 -4.41 -24.13
N GLU A 59 -19.70 -3.57 -24.17
CA GLU A 59 -20.00 -2.59 -23.13
C GLU A 59 -20.27 -3.29 -21.79
N LYS A 60 -21.09 -4.35 -21.80
CA LYS A 60 -21.35 -5.16 -20.60
C LYS A 60 -20.08 -5.82 -20.06
N GLU A 61 -19.18 -6.26 -20.93
CA GLU A 61 -17.89 -6.81 -20.51
C GLU A 61 -16.99 -5.74 -19.88
N LEU A 62 -16.92 -4.55 -20.49
CA LEU A 62 -16.14 -3.43 -19.98
C LEU A 62 -16.65 -2.99 -18.61
N VAL A 63 -17.96 -2.80 -18.45
CA VAL A 63 -18.57 -2.44 -17.15
C VAL A 63 -18.25 -3.47 -16.07
N LYS A 64 -18.29 -4.77 -16.39
CA LYS A 64 -17.91 -5.82 -15.43
C LYS A 64 -16.43 -5.76 -15.05
N ARG A 65 -15.54 -5.46 -16.01
CA ARG A 65 -14.10 -5.31 -15.75
C ARG A 65 -13.82 -4.06 -14.93
N GLU A 66 -14.49 -2.94 -15.22
CA GLU A 66 -14.36 -1.70 -14.45
C GLU A 66 -14.82 -1.89 -13.01
N ASP A 67 -15.96 -2.53 -12.78
CA ASP A 67 -16.45 -2.86 -11.42
C ASP A 67 -15.47 -3.78 -10.67
N ALA A 68 -14.92 -4.79 -11.35
CA ALA A 68 -13.93 -5.69 -10.75
C ALA A 68 -12.62 -4.96 -10.40
N LEU A 69 -12.14 -4.08 -11.28
CA LEU A 69 -10.95 -3.26 -11.05
C LEU A 69 -11.16 -2.28 -9.90
N SER A 70 -12.31 -1.59 -9.87
CA SER A 70 -12.66 -0.65 -8.81
C SER A 70 -12.68 -1.34 -7.43
N LYS A 71 -13.28 -2.53 -7.34
CA LYS A 71 -13.27 -3.33 -6.10
C LYS A 71 -11.86 -3.74 -5.67
N GLU A 72 -11.01 -4.12 -6.62
CA GLU A 72 -9.62 -4.48 -6.31
C GLU A 72 -8.80 -3.27 -5.87
N GLU A 73 -9.00 -2.11 -6.48
CA GLU A 73 -8.38 -0.84 -6.05
C GLU A 73 -8.79 -0.47 -4.62
N GLU A 74 -10.07 -0.57 -4.28
CA GLU A 74 -10.56 -0.37 -2.91
C GLU A 74 -9.91 -1.34 -1.93
N ARG A 75 -9.83 -2.63 -2.29
CA ARG A 75 -9.19 -3.67 -1.48
C ARG A 75 -7.71 -3.37 -1.24
N LEU A 76 -6.99 -2.99 -2.29
CA LEU A 76 -5.57 -2.63 -2.23
C LEU A 76 -5.34 -1.38 -1.38
N ASN A 77 -6.21 -0.38 -1.48
CA ASN A 77 -6.14 0.83 -0.67
C ASN A 77 -6.37 0.53 0.82
N MET A 78 -7.36 -0.31 1.15
CA MET A 78 -7.58 -0.76 2.54
C MET A 78 -6.37 -1.51 3.08
N LEU A 79 -5.79 -2.43 2.29
CA LEU A 79 -4.61 -3.18 2.71
C LEU A 79 -3.39 -2.27 2.91
N ARG A 80 -3.17 -1.32 2.00
CA ARG A 80 -2.11 -0.31 2.12
C ARG A 80 -2.25 0.49 3.41
N ASN A 81 -3.45 0.99 3.69
CA ASN A 81 -3.72 1.75 4.92
C ASN A 81 -3.47 0.90 6.18
N SER A 82 -3.86 -0.37 6.17
CA SER A 82 -3.60 -1.30 7.27
C SER A 82 -2.10 -1.55 7.48
N ILE A 83 -1.34 -1.69 6.40
CA ILE A 83 0.12 -1.84 6.46
C ILE A 83 0.77 -0.57 7.01
N GLU A 84 0.38 0.61 6.53
CA GLU A 84 0.91 1.89 7.01
C GLU A 84 0.62 2.11 8.51
N GLN A 85 -0.60 1.78 8.96
CA GLN A 85 -0.95 1.81 10.38
C GLN A 85 -0.09 0.83 11.21
N SER A 86 0.09 -0.40 10.72
CA SER A 86 0.91 -1.41 11.39
C SER A 86 2.36 -0.93 11.51
N LEU A 87 2.95 -0.42 10.43
CA LEU A 87 4.31 0.13 10.43
C LEU A 87 4.47 1.29 11.42
N LYS A 88 3.47 2.19 11.50
CA LYS A 88 3.48 3.28 12.48
C LYS A 88 3.44 2.77 13.91
N GLN A 89 2.63 1.75 14.21
CA GLN A 89 2.59 1.12 15.53
C GLN A 89 3.92 0.46 15.88
N TYR A 90 4.49 -0.33 14.96
CA TYR A 90 5.80 -0.96 15.14
C TYR A 90 6.92 0.06 15.39
N SER A 91 6.96 1.14 14.60
CA SER A 91 7.95 2.22 14.77
C SER A 91 7.80 2.90 16.14
N THR A 92 6.57 3.18 16.56
CA THR A 92 6.28 3.78 17.87
C THR A 92 6.72 2.86 19.01
N MET A 93 6.39 1.56 18.92
CA MET A 93 6.78 0.58 19.92
C MET A 93 8.31 0.46 20.01
N ARG A 94 9.00 0.38 18.87
CA ARG A 94 10.46 0.33 18.82
C ARG A 94 11.10 1.58 19.44
N SER A 95 10.56 2.76 19.15
CA SER A 95 11.04 4.01 19.74
C SER A 95 10.84 4.06 21.26
N ARG A 96 9.70 3.57 21.76
CA ARG A 96 9.47 3.46 23.21
C ARG A 96 10.46 2.51 23.86
N LEU A 97 10.62 1.32 23.30
CA LEU A 97 11.57 0.33 23.82
C LEU A 97 13.01 0.87 23.85
N GLN A 98 13.42 1.57 22.78
CA GLN A 98 14.74 2.20 22.75
C GLN A 98 14.89 3.25 23.86
N LYS A 99 13.90 4.11 24.06
CA LYS A 99 13.92 5.11 25.13
C LYS A 99 13.95 4.48 26.52
N ASP A 100 13.22 3.38 26.72
CA ASP A 100 13.21 2.68 28.00
C ASP A 100 14.57 2.03 28.30
N LEU A 101 15.21 1.45 27.28
CA LEU A 101 16.57 0.91 27.40
C LEU A 101 17.61 2.01 27.67
N GLU A 102 17.54 3.13 26.94
CA GLU A 102 18.41 4.29 27.16
C GLU A 102 18.22 4.86 28.57
N ALA A 103 16.98 5.05 29.02
CA ALA A 103 16.66 5.55 30.36
C ALA A 103 17.08 4.58 31.48
N GLY A 104 17.01 3.27 31.25
CA GLY A 104 17.55 2.26 32.15
C GLY A 104 19.07 2.34 32.25
N SER A 105 19.75 2.33 31.09
CA SER A 105 21.22 2.38 31.02
C SER A 105 21.80 3.66 31.65
N GLU A 106 21.18 4.83 31.44
CA GLU A 106 21.62 6.06 32.08
C GLU A 106 21.45 6.06 33.61
N LYS A 107 20.40 5.43 34.13
CA LYS A 107 20.19 5.30 35.58
C LYS A 107 21.25 4.38 36.19
N ASP A 108 21.52 3.27 35.53
CA ASP A 108 22.53 2.30 35.96
C ASP A 108 23.94 2.92 35.92
N ASP A 109 24.27 3.67 34.88
CA ASP A 109 25.55 4.37 34.77
C ASP A 109 25.72 5.47 35.81
N LYS A 110 24.69 6.29 36.07
CA LYS A 110 24.74 7.33 37.10
C LYS A 110 24.89 6.73 38.50
N SER A 111 24.17 5.64 38.78
CA SER A 111 24.31 4.89 40.04
C SER A 111 25.72 4.31 40.18
N ALA A 112 26.21 3.62 39.15
CA ALA A 112 27.53 3.01 39.14
C ALA A 112 28.66 4.06 39.29
N GLN A 113 28.51 5.24 38.68
CA GLN A 113 29.46 6.36 38.84
C GLN A 113 29.43 6.94 40.25
N GLY A 114 28.25 7.05 40.86
CA GLY A 114 28.08 7.50 42.25
C GLY A 114 28.81 6.59 43.22
N VAL A 115 28.54 5.28 43.17
CA VAL A 115 29.18 4.29 44.03
C VAL A 115 30.70 4.23 43.79
N THR A 116 31.15 4.35 42.54
CA THR A 116 32.59 4.39 42.22
C THR A 116 33.29 5.61 42.83
N ARG A 117 32.63 6.77 42.86
CA ARG A 117 33.19 7.97 43.50
C ARG A 117 33.27 7.81 45.02
N ILE A 118 32.23 7.26 45.63
CA ILE A 118 32.22 6.99 47.08
C ILE A 118 33.30 5.95 47.42
N ALA A 119 33.45 4.90 46.63
CA ALA A 119 34.52 3.90 46.79
C ALA A 119 35.91 4.54 46.80
N LYS A 120 36.19 5.49 45.89
CA LYS A 120 37.47 6.23 45.88
C LYS A 120 37.70 7.06 47.14
N ILE A 121 36.66 7.66 47.71
CA ILE A 121 36.76 8.43 48.97
C ILE A 121 37.14 7.48 50.11
N TYR A 122 36.43 6.35 50.24
CA TYR A 122 36.73 5.34 51.25
C TYR A 122 38.09 4.65 51.03
N GLU A 123 38.56 4.54 49.78
CA GLU A 123 39.91 4.07 49.47
C GLU A 123 41.01 4.97 50.03
N SER A 124 40.78 6.29 50.01
CA SER A 124 41.72 7.28 50.53
C SER A 124 41.62 7.49 52.05
N MET A 125 40.58 6.95 52.68
CA MET A 125 40.33 7.06 54.12
C MET A 125 41.17 6.04 54.91
N SER A 126 41.47 6.35 56.17
CA SER A 126 42.11 5.37 57.06
C SER A 126 41.19 4.15 57.25
N PRO A 127 41.73 2.91 57.28
CA PRO A 127 40.90 1.71 57.40
C PRO A 127 40.00 1.68 58.64
N GLY A 128 40.47 2.23 59.77
CA GLY A 128 39.69 2.29 61.01
C GLY A 128 38.51 3.26 60.94
N GLU A 129 38.69 4.45 60.36
CA GLU A 129 37.58 5.40 60.17
C GLU A 129 36.57 4.88 59.15
N ALA A 130 37.05 4.24 58.08
CA ALA A 130 36.19 3.61 57.09
C ALA A 130 35.35 2.49 57.72
N ALA A 131 35.96 1.65 58.55
CA ALA A 131 35.29 0.58 59.29
C ALA A 131 34.17 1.11 60.19
N GLN A 132 34.45 2.11 61.03
CA GLN A 132 33.44 2.70 61.92
C GLN A 132 32.23 3.27 61.18
N ARG A 133 32.46 3.84 59.98
CA ARG A 133 31.38 4.37 59.14
C ARG A 133 30.58 3.25 58.48
N ILE A 134 31.24 2.22 57.96
CA ILE A 134 30.59 1.05 57.35
C ILE A 134 29.76 0.27 58.38
N GLU A 135 30.20 0.22 59.63
CA GLU A 135 29.50 -0.47 60.71
C GLU A 135 28.11 0.13 61.00
N LYS A 136 27.96 1.43 60.74
CA LYS A 136 26.69 2.18 60.86
C LYS A 136 25.94 2.32 59.52
N MET A 137 26.51 1.80 58.44
CA MET A 137 25.92 1.85 57.10
C MET A 137 24.91 0.71 56.92
N GLU A 138 23.94 0.91 56.05
CA GLU A 138 23.05 -0.15 55.59
C GLU A 138 23.85 -1.27 54.91
N ASP A 139 23.46 -2.52 55.16
CA ASP A 139 24.22 -3.70 54.74
C ASP A 139 24.40 -3.79 53.23
N ASP A 140 23.35 -3.52 52.46
CA ASP A 140 23.40 -3.65 51.01
C ASP A 140 24.32 -2.61 50.38
N MET A 141 24.31 -1.38 50.90
CA MET A 141 25.23 -0.32 50.49
C MET A 141 26.68 -0.62 50.90
N ALA A 142 26.90 -1.19 52.09
CA ALA A 142 28.22 -1.62 52.53
C ALA A 142 28.81 -2.70 51.63
N VAL A 143 28.01 -3.69 51.24
CA VAL A 143 28.38 -4.74 50.29
C VAL A 143 28.72 -4.16 48.92
N GLU A 144 27.90 -3.23 48.41
CA GLU A 144 28.14 -2.61 47.11
C GLU A 144 29.43 -1.77 47.10
N LEU A 145 29.66 -1.00 48.16
CA LEU A 145 30.85 -0.19 48.36
C LEU A 145 32.12 -1.06 48.47
N LEU A 146 32.11 -2.09 49.32
CA LEU A 146 33.23 -3.01 49.50
C LEU A 146 33.57 -3.76 48.21
N ALA A 147 32.58 -4.08 47.39
CA ALA A 147 32.79 -4.72 46.09
C ALA A 147 33.47 -3.80 45.04
N LYS A 148 33.44 -2.48 45.25
CA LYS A 148 34.00 -1.48 44.33
C LYS A 148 35.36 -0.96 44.78
N ILE A 149 35.69 -1.07 46.07
CA ILE A 149 36.99 -0.73 46.64
C ILE A 149 38.05 -1.78 46.28
N LYS A 150 39.31 -1.37 46.08
CA LYS A 150 40.44 -2.28 45.86
C LYS A 150 40.54 -3.33 46.97
N ASN A 151 40.69 -4.60 46.57
CA ASN A 151 40.78 -5.77 47.46
C ASN A 151 41.70 -5.56 48.68
N LYS A 152 42.87 -4.92 48.49
CA LYS A 152 43.83 -4.67 49.57
C LYS A 152 43.28 -3.74 50.64
N GLN A 153 42.59 -2.66 50.25
CA GLN A 153 42.00 -1.71 51.19
C GLN A 153 40.74 -2.31 51.82
N ALA A 154 39.91 -3.00 51.03
CA ALA A 154 38.75 -3.72 51.53
C ALA A 154 39.15 -4.73 52.63
N GLY A 155 40.22 -5.51 52.43
CA GLY A 155 40.74 -6.43 53.44
C GLY A 155 41.12 -5.73 54.76
N LYS A 156 41.81 -4.59 54.68
CA LYS A 156 42.18 -3.80 55.88
C LYS A 156 40.96 -3.20 56.59
N ILE A 157 39.94 -2.80 55.83
CA ILE A 157 38.69 -2.29 56.40
C ILE A 157 37.95 -3.43 57.12
N MET A 158 37.87 -4.61 56.49
CA MET A 158 37.24 -5.80 57.08
C MET A 158 37.94 -6.26 58.37
N GLU A 159 39.26 -6.10 58.46
CA GLU A 159 40.04 -6.36 59.68
C GLU A 159 39.68 -5.39 60.83
N ALA A 160 39.25 -4.18 60.50
CA ALA A 160 38.91 -3.14 61.47
C ALA A 160 37.41 -3.07 61.83
N ILE A 161 36.55 -3.87 61.18
CA ILE A 161 35.12 -4.02 61.49
C ILE A 161 34.92 -5.14 62.52
N SER A 162 33.83 -5.11 63.29
CA SER A 162 33.46 -6.23 64.18
C SER A 162 33.42 -7.59 63.46
N PRO A 163 33.91 -8.68 64.09
CA PRO A 163 33.95 -10.01 63.48
C PRO A 163 32.59 -10.50 62.95
N GLU A 164 31.51 -10.22 63.69
CA GLU A 164 30.15 -10.61 63.32
C GLU A 164 29.69 -9.93 62.03
N LYS A 165 29.93 -8.61 61.94
CA LYS A 165 29.58 -7.81 60.76
C LYS A 165 30.45 -8.19 59.56
N ALA A 166 31.74 -8.43 59.77
CA ALA A 166 32.66 -8.87 58.72
C ALA A 166 32.23 -10.23 58.13
N ALA A 167 31.83 -11.19 58.97
CA ALA A 167 31.33 -12.49 58.51
C ALA A 167 30.04 -12.32 57.68
N PHE A 168 29.10 -11.51 58.15
CA PHE A 168 27.85 -11.23 57.46
C PHE A 168 28.05 -10.59 56.09
N LEU A 169 28.87 -9.54 56.00
CA LEU A 169 29.17 -8.86 54.74
C LEU A 169 29.91 -9.79 53.76
N THR A 170 30.78 -10.67 54.26
CA THR A 170 31.47 -11.68 53.44
C THR A 170 30.49 -12.66 52.80
N MET A 171 29.49 -13.13 53.55
CA MET A 171 28.44 -14.01 53.02
C MET A 171 27.64 -13.32 51.91
N LYS A 172 27.16 -12.09 52.15
CA LYS A 172 26.45 -11.31 51.13
C LYS A 172 27.30 -11.03 49.88
N LEU A 173 28.59 -10.73 50.05
CA LEU A 173 29.52 -10.56 48.93
C LEU A 173 29.70 -11.84 48.11
N ALA A 174 29.71 -13.01 48.77
CA ALA A 174 29.79 -14.31 48.11
C ALA A 174 28.51 -14.64 47.32
N GLU A 175 27.33 -14.42 47.89
CA GLU A 175 26.03 -14.59 47.21
C GLU A 175 25.94 -13.75 45.94
N ARG A 176 26.37 -12.48 46.01
CA ARG A 176 26.40 -11.58 44.85
C ARG A 176 27.32 -12.05 43.73
N LYS A 177 28.42 -12.74 44.06
CA LYS A 177 29.37 -13.29 43.06
C LYS A 177 28.97 -14.67 42.54
N GLY A 178 28.25 -15.45 43.35
CA GLY A 178 27.84 -16.83 43.07
C GLY A 178 26.53 -16.97 42.27
N GLY A 179 25.76 -15.89 42.11
CA GLY A 179 24.54 -15.87 41.28
C GLY A 179 24.79 -15.75 39.78
N LYS A 180 25.74 -16.51 39.23
CA LYS A 180 25.90 -16.72 37.79
C LYS A 180 25.29 -18.04 37.36
#